data_AF-A0A7Y2VGZ3-F1
#
_entry.id   AF-A0A7Y2VGZ3-F1
#
_cell.length_a   1.000
_cell.length_b   1.000
_cell.length_c   1.000
_cell.angle_alpha   90.00
_cell.angle_beta   90.00
_cell.angle_gamma   90.00
#
_symmetry.space_group_name_H-M   'P 1'
#
loop_
_entity.id
_entity.type
_entity.pdbx_description
1 polymer ?
#
loop_
_entity_poly.entity_id
_entity_poly.type
_entity_poly.pdbx_seq_one_letter_code
_entity_poly.pdbx_strand_id
1 'polypeptide(L)'
;MAVSFKFFSFKDFIFSVVPTAASYEGYLQDLVPMDLLANRYVELGMGVVLSGIFALLFYKDNVLSYKKSLAEILATGYFMNFTGRLGRLLQGKNPITFLFPNNREYEVLPQQIKVRVALPTSMAALRKHSHGINLESEVAYISQSTTNEPFWVRAVRKDDGTFTIFEYPRTLFALPRYLQKEFSDPKKSEKSSKKLFKYFNAKIENSRIANIQDLPEKQFVFDYV
;
A
#
# COMPACT_ATOMS: atom_id res chain seq x y z
N MET A 1 8.88 -18.33 -24.86
CA MET A 1 8.87 -17.90 -23.44
C MET A 1 7.61 -18.43 -22.79
N ALA A 2 7.73 -19.31 -21.79
CA ALA A 2 6.58 -19.87 -21.08
C ALA A 2 5.93 -18.79 -20.19
N VAL A 3 4.70 -18.41 -20.51
CA VAL A 3 3.91 -17.47 -19.71
C VAL A 3 3.36 -18.24 -18.51
N SER A 4 4.12 -18.30 -17.42
CA SER A 4 3.64 -18.87 -16.15
C SER A 4 2.74 -17.83 -15.45
N PHE A 5 1.43 -17.97 -15.62
CA PHE A 5 0.44 -17.27 -14.79
C PHE A 5 0.39 -17.97 -13.42
N LYS A 6 1.13 -17.42 -12.45
CA LYS A 6 1.32 -18.01 -11.11
C LYS A 6 0.03 -18.17 -10.28
N PHE A 7 -1.09 -17.61 -10.71
CA PHE A 7 -2.36 -17.62 -9.98
C PHE A 7 -3.53 -18.29 -10.72
N PHE A 8 -3.37 -18.61 -12.00
CA PHE A 8 -4.34 -19.37 -12.81
C PHE A 8 -3.56 -20.00 -13.95
N SER A 9 -3.44 -21.32 -14.01
CA SER A 9 -2.69 -21.93 -15.11
C SER A 9 -3.43 -21.66 -16.43
N PHE A 10 -2.71 -21.54 -17.55
CA PHE A 10 -3.35 -21.40 -18.87
C PHE A 10 -4.34 -22.55 -19.15
N LYS A 11 -4.12 -23.71 -18.52
CA LYS A 11 -5.04 -24.84 -18.55
C LYS A 11 -6.37 -24.51 -17.85
N ASP A 12 -6.35 -23.89 -16.67
CA ASP A 12 -7.55 -23.50 -15.93
C ASP A 12 -8.37 -22.43 -16.68
N PHE A 13 -7.68 -21.53 -17.41
CA PHE A 13 -8.33 -20.59 -18.32
C PHE A 13 -9.03 -21.31 -19.47
N ILE A 14 -8.39 -22.28 -20.13
CA ILE A 14 -9.01 -23.10 -21.18
C ILE A 14 -10.19 -23.92 -20.63
N PHE A 15 -10.05 -24.52 -19.44
CA PHE A 15 -11.11 -25.29 -18.80
C PHE A 15 -12.28 -24.44 -18.30
N SER A 16 -12.08 -23.15 -18.05
CA SER A 16 -13.18 -22.21 -17.77
C SER A 16 -13.82 -21.72 -19.07
N VAL A 17 -13.02 -21.35 -20.06
CA VAL A 17 -13.49 -20.67 -21.26
C VAL A 17 -14.15 -21.60 -22.25
N VAL A 18 -13.59 -22.81 -22.48
CA VAL A 18 -14.10 -23.73 -23.50
C VAL A 18 -15.49 -24.28 -23.14
N PRO A 19 -15.77 -24.71 -21.90
CA PRO A 19 -17.13 -25.12 -21.52
C PRO A 19 -18.11 -23.96 -21.50
N THR A 20 -17.66 -22.75 -21.15
CA THR A 20 -18.52 -21.55 -21.20
C THR A 20 -18.82 -21.15 -22.65
N ALA A 21 -17.86 -21.23 -23.57
CA ALA A 21 -18.08 -21.02 -25.00
C ALA A 21 -19.02 -22.08 -25.61
N ALA A 22 -18.85 -23.36 -25.25
CA ALA A 22 -19.76 -24.43 -25.64
C ALA A 22 -21.17 -24.26 -25.03
N SER A 23 -21.29 -23.69 -23.82
CA SER A 23 -22.60 -23.36 -23.24
C SER A 23 -23.28 -22.18 -23.95
N TYR A 24 -22.51 -21.25 -24.53
CA TYR A 24 -23.04 -20.17 -25.36
C TYR A 24 -23.50 -20.63 -26.74
N GLU A 25 -22.99 -21.76 -27.26
CA GLU A 25 -23.48 -22.40 -28.50
C GLU A 25 -24.99 -22.71 -28.41
N GLY A 26 -25.47 -23.16 -27.24
CA GLY A 26 -26.89 -23.40 -26.99
C GLY A 26 -27.74 -22.14 -26.79
N TYR A 27 -27.17 -21.06 -26.26
CA TYR A 27 -27.90 -19.80 -26.00
C TYR A 27 -27.86 -18.82 -27.19
N LEU A 28 -26.87 -18.91 -28.07
CA LEU A 28 -26.73 -18.04 -29.24
C LEU A 28 -27.66 -18.46 -30.40
N GLN A 29 -28.06 -19.73 -30.44
CA GLN A 29 -29.07 -20.23 -31.39
C GLN A 29 -30.43 -19.52 -31.24
N ASP A 30 -30.75 -19.03 -30.03
CA ASP A 30 -32.02 -18.34 -29.73
C ASP A 30 -31.99 -16.83 -30.01
N LEU A 31 -30.80 -16.22 -30.16
CA LEU A 31 -30.62 -14.76 -30.17
C LEU A 31 -30.10 -14.19 -31.50
N VAL A 32 -29.56 -15.02 -32.39
CA VAL A 32 -28.92 -14.57 -33.64
C VAL A 32 -29.49 -15.36 -34.82
N PRO A 33 -29.85 -14.71 -35.94
CA PRO A 33 -30.36 -15.42 -37.12
C PRO A 33 -29.40 -16.52 -37.58
N MET A 34 -29.91 -17.75 -37.68
CA MET A 34 -29.18 -18.99 -38.02
C MET A 34 -28.32 -18.87 -39.29
N ASP A 35 -28.68 -17.97 -40.20
CA ASP A 35 -28.02 -17.75 -41.50
C ASP A 35 -26.58 -17.22 -41.33
N LEU A 36 -26.28 -16.54 -40.22
CA LEU A 36 -24.94 -16.04 -39.87
C LEU A 36 -24.12 -17.06 -39.04
N LEU A 37 -24.79 -17.99 -38.36
CA LEU A 37 -24.21 -19.01 -37.49
C LEU A 37 -23.93 -20.35 -38.22
N ALA A 38 -24.52 -20.58 -39.40
CA ALA A 38 -24.33 -21.81 -40.18
C ALA A 38 -22.87 -22.14 -40.54
N ASN A 39 -21.97 -21.17 -40.40
CA ASN A 39 -20.55 -21.38 -40.56
C ASN A 39 -19.89 -21.58 -39.19
N ARG A 40 -19.58 -22.84 -38.86
CA ARG A 40 -18.88 -23.27 -37.62
C ARG A 40 -17.61 -22.45 -37.32
N TYR A 41 -16.99 -21.85 -38.32
CA TYR A 41 -15.83 -20.95 -38.16
C TYR A 41 -16.20 -19.56 -37.58
N VAL A 42 -17.40 -19.06 -37.83
CA VAL A 42 -17.92 -17.78 -37.29
C VAL A 42 -18.24 -17.91 -35.80
N GLU A 43 -18.86 -19.03 -35.40
CA GLU A 43 -19.13 -19.37 -34.00
C GLU A 43 -17.84 -19.51 -33.19
N LEU A 44 -16.87 -20.27 -33.71
CA LEU A 44 -15.55 -20.42 -33.10
C LEU A 44 -14.81 -19.07 -33.01
N GLY A 45 -14.92 -18.24 -34.06
CA GLY A 45 -14.36 -16.90 -34.09
C GLY A 45 -14.95 -15.97 -33.02
N MET A 46 -16.28 -15.94 -32.89
CA MET A 46 -16.96 -15.15 -31.84
C MET A 46 -16.62 -15.65 -30.44
N GLY A 47 -16.58 -16.97 -30.24
CA GLY A 47 -16.16 -17.58 -28.97
C GLY A 47 -14.76 -17.16 -28.56
N VAL A 48 -13.79 -17.18 -29.48
CA VAL A 48 -12.41 -16.73 -29.22
C VAL A 48 -12.35 -15.23 -28.90
N VAL A 49 -13.10 -14.39 -29.63
CA VAL A 49 -13.12 -12.94 -29.41
C VAL A 49 -13.71 -12.60 -28.04
N LEU A 50 -14.89 -13.16 -27.69
CA LEU A 50 -15.52 -12.94 -26.39
C LEU A 50 -14.63 -13.43 -25.25
N SER A 51 -14.00 -14.58 -25.42
CA SER A 51 -13.05 -15.13 -24.47
C SER A 51 -11.83 -14.24 -24.26
N GLY A 52 -11.31 -13.65 -25.34
CA GLY A 52 -10.24 -12.65 -25.27
C GLY A 52 -10.66 -11.40 -24.51
N ILE A 53 -11.89 -10.91 -24.73
CA ILE A 53 -12.46 -9.76 -24.02
C ILE A 53 -12.61 -10.10 -22.53
N PHE A 54 -13.20 -11.25 -22.19
CA PHE A 54 -13.33 -11.68 -20.80
C PHE A 54 -11.97 -11.86 -20.13
N ALA A 55 -10.99 -12.47 -20.81
CA ALA A 55 -9.63 -12.60 -20.28
C ALA A 55 -9.01 -11.24 -19.95
N LEU A 56 -9.21 -10.24 -20.82
CA LEU A 56 -8.73 -8.88 -20.59
C LEU A 56 -9.44 -8.21 -19.40
N LEU A 57 -10.76 -8.38 -19.28
CA LEU A 57 -11.54 -7.87 -18.16
C LEU A 57 -11.12 -8.53 -16.84
N PHE A 58 -11.04 -9.85 -16.80
CA PHE A 58 -10.58 -10.61 -15.64
C PHE A 58 -9.14 -10.30 -15.25
N TYR A 59 -8.23 -10.16 -16.21
CA TYR A 59 -6.85 -9.77 -15.95
C TYR A 59 -6.79 -8.37 -15.36
N LYS A 60 -7.55 -7.43 -15.93
CA LYS A 60 -7.61 -6.05 -15.45
C LYS A 60 -8.16 -6.00 -14.02
N ASP A 61 -9.24 -6.71 -13.73
CA ASP A 61 -9.85 -6.69 -12.41
C ASP A 61 -8.98 -7.39 -11.37
N ASN A 62 -8.43 -8.58 -11.66
CA ASN A 62 -7.61 -9.30 -10.70
C ASN A 62 -6.25 -8.65 -10.45
N VAL A 63 -5.55 -8.17 -11.49
CA VAL A 63 -4.21 -7.56 -11.31
C VAL A 63 -4.31 -6.17 -10.70
N LEU A 64 -5.31 -5.37 -11.08
CA LEU A 64 -5.52 -4.06 -10.46
C LEU A 64 -6.02 -4.21 -9.03
N SER A 65 -6.94 -5.15 -8.78
CA SER A 65 -7.41 -5.47 -7.43
C SER A 65 -6.24 -5.95 -6.56
N TYR A 66 -5.42 -6.88 -7.04
CA TYR A 66 -4.23 -7.35 -6.31
C TYR A 66 -3.29 -6.21 -5.89
N LYS A 67 -2.96 -5.31 -6.83
CA LYS A 67 -2.07 -4.16 -6.56
C LYS A 67 -2.68 -3.19 -5.54
N LYS A 68 -3.99 -2.95 -5.65
CA LYS A 68 -4.74 -2.13 -4.69
C LYS A 68 -4.74 -2.81 -3.32
N SER A 69 -5.12 -4.08 -3.23
CA SER A 69 -5.15 -4.86 -1.98
C SER A 69 -3.78 -4.92 -1.31
N LEU A 70 -2.70 -5.12 -2.07
CA LEU A 70 -1.34 -5.09 -1.52
C LEU A 70 -1.03 -3.72 -0.88
N ALA A 71 -1.33 -2.63 -1.59
CA ALA A 71 -1.12 -1.28 -1.07
C ALA A 71 -1.94 -1.02 0.21
N GLU A 72 -3.19 -1.48 0.24
CA GLU A 72 -4.08 -1.32 1.39
C GLU A 72 -3.63 -2.17 2.60
N ILE A 73 -3.16 -3.41 2.38
CA ILE A 73 -2.62 -4.27 3.44
C ILE A 73 -1.37 -3.62 4.05
N LEU A 74 -0.45 -3.13 3.21
CA LEU A 74 0.73 -2.42 3.69
C LEU A 74 0.35 -1.15 4.46
N ALA A 75 -0.67 -0.42 4.01
CA ALA A 75 -1.17 0.79 4.68
C ALA A 75 -1.76 0.46 6.05
N THR A 76 -2.61 -0.57 6.14
CA THR A 76 -3.19 -1.01 7.42
C THR A 76 -2.09 -1.48 8.38
N GLY A 77 -1.15 -2.30 7.91
CA GLY A 77 -0.03 -2.76 8.73
C GLY A 77 0.85 -1.60 9.22
N TYR A 78 1.12 -0.61 8.36
CA TYR A 78 1.86 0.59 8.75
C TYR A 78 1.08 1.41 9.79
N PHE A 79 -0.19 1.69 9.54
CA PHE A 79 -1.01 2.50 10.44
C PHE A 79 -1.12 1.87 11.83
N MET A 80 -1.45 0.58 11.91
CA MET A 80 -1.64 -0.11 13.18
C MET A 80 -0.37 -0.17 14.03
N ASN A 81 0.78 -0.43 13.38
CA ASN A 81 2.05 -0.65 14.09
C ASN A 81 2.77 0.65 14.44
N PHE A 82 2.56 1.72 13.67
CA PHE A 82 3.29 2.98 13.84
C PHE A 82 2.36 4.13 14.19
N THR A 83 1.58 4.64 13.23
CA THR A 83 0.79 5.88 13.41
C THR A 83 -0.24 5.76 14.53
N GLY A 84 -1.06 4.71 14.53
CA GLY A 84 -2.08 4.48 15.56
C GLY A 84 -1.49 4.06 16.91
N ARG A 85 -0.34 3.37 16.92
CA ARG A 85 0.40 3.07 18.16
C ARG A 85 0.93 4.36 18.80
N LEU A 86 1.56 5.23 18.01
CA LEU A 86 2.07 6.51 18.48
C LEU A 86 0.94 7.46 18.90
N GLY A 87 -0.18 7.43 18.19
CA GLY A 87 -1.40 8.16 18.56
C GLY A 87 -1.84 7.85 19.98
N ARG A 88 -2.10 6.57 20.27
CA ARG A 88 -2.50 6.08 21.59
C ARG A 88 -1.47 6.39 22.68
N LEU A 89 -0.17 6.34 22.36
CA LEU A 89 0.88 6.74 23.30
C LEU A 89 0.77 8.23 23.65
N LEU A 90 0.59 9.09 22.65
CA LEU A 90 0.55 10.54 22.84
C LEU A 90 -0.74 11.05 23.51
N GLN A 91 -1.77 10.21 23.61
CA GLN A 91 -2.96 10.51 24.42
C GLN A 91 -2.73 10.36 25.92
N GLY A 92 -1.65 9.66 26.31
CA GLY A 92 -1.26 9.56 27.70
C GLY A 92 -0.99 10.95 28.30
N LYS A 93 -1.00 11.01 29.63
CA LYS A 93 -0.54 12.19 30.39
C LYS A 93 0.84 11.99 30.99
N ASN A 94 1.35 10.76 30.96
CA ASN A 94 2.62 10.41 31.55
C ASN A 94 3.77 10.87 30.64
N PRO A 95 4.89 11.34 31.22
CA PRO A 95 6.11 11.57 30.46
C PRO A 95 6.53 10.33 29.67
N ILE A 96 7.07 10.55 28.48
CA ILE A 96 7.59 9.51 27.60
C ILE A 96 9.10 9.63 27.59
N THR A 97 9.79 8.52 27.85
CA THR A 97 11.25 8.45 27.87
C THR A 97 11.79 8.16 26.48
N PHE A 98 12.64 9.07 25.98
CA PHE A 98 13.40 8.93 24.75
C PHE A 98 14.87 8.67 25.06
N LEU A 99 15.38 7.51 24.62
CA LEU A 99 16.78 7.14 24.71
C LEU A 99 17.47 7.28 23.34
N PHE A 100 18.51 8.10 23.27
CA PHE A 100 19.30 8.33 22.07
C PHE A 100 20.56 7.46 22.06
N PRO A 101 21.21 7.24 20.88
CA PRO A 101 22.31 6.29 20.74
C PRO A 101 23.55 6.63 21.58
N ASN A 102 23.68 7.88 22.00
CA ASN A 102 24.76 8.36 22.86
C ASN A 102 24.39 8.38 24.35
N ASN A 103 23.45 7.54 24.77
CA ASN A 103 22.94 7.43 26.14
C ASN A 103 22.32 8.73 26.69
N ARG A 104 21.96 9.68 25.83
CA ARG A 104 21.15 10.83 26.25
C ARG A 104 19.71 10.37 26.42
N GLU A 105 19.19 10.63 27.61
CA GLU A 105 17.81 10.32 27.98
C GLU A 105 17.03 11.63 28.16
N TYR A 106 15.84 11.66 27.59
CA TYR A 106 14.93 12.79 27.74
C TYR A 106 13.54 12.29 28.08
N GLU A 107 13.00 12.76 29.20
CA GLU A 107 11.59 12.63 29.51
C GLU A 107 10.83 13.82 28.94
N VAL A 108 9.81 13.52 28.15
CA VAL A 108 9.06 14.54 27.40
C VAL A 108 7.58 14.33 27.63
N LEU A 109 6.87 15.39 28.01
CA LEU A 109 5.42 15.32 28.12
C LEU A 109 4.80 15.16 26.73
N PRO A 110 3.75 14.34 26.58
CA PRO A 110 3.11 14.11 25.29
C PRO A 110 2.79 15.40 24.54
N GLN A 111 2.29 16.44 25.21
CA GLN A 111 1.88 17.72 24.59
C GLN A 111 3.04 18.48 23.91
N GLN A 112 4.29 18.18 24.26
CA GLN A 112 5.49 18.76 23.66
C GLN A 112 5.99 17.98 22.43
N ILE A 113 5.31 16.90 22.05
CA ILE A 113 5.67 16.04 20.94
C ILE A 113 4.79 16.37 19.73
N LYS A 114 5.43 16.61 18.60
CA LYS A 114 4.80 16.72 17.27
C LYS A 114 5.24 15.54 16.42
N VAL A 115 4.31 14.98 15.66
CA VAL A 115 4.55 13.86 14.74
C VAL A 115 4.29 14.35 13.33
N ARG A 116 5.31 14.23 12.48
CA ARG A 116 5.19 14.50 11.05
C ARG A 116 5.17 13.19 10.31
N VAL A 117 4.02 12.85 9.73
CA VAL A 117 3.82 11.64 8.94
C VAL A 117 3.88 12.00 7.47
N ALA A 118 4.88 11.49 6.77
CA ALA A 118 5.04 11.72 5.34
C ALA A 118 4.23 10.70 4.53
N LEU A 119 3.39 11.21 3.63
CA LEU A 119 2.60 10.46 2.67
C LEU A 119 3.24 10.61 1.29
N PRO A 120 4.13 9.68 0.90
CA PRO A 120 4.89 9.84 -0.32
C PRO A 120 3.98 9.75 -1.55
N THR A 121 4.25 10.59 -2.54
CA THR A 121 3.57 10.58 -3.85
C THR A 121 4.23 9.61 -4.82
N SER A 122 5.50 9.26 -4.61
CA SER A 122 6.23 8.29 -5.42
C SER A 122 7.44 7.69 -4.70
N MET A 123 8.06 6.68 -5.33
CA MET A 123 9.28 6.06 -4.80
C MET A 123 10.46 7.05 -4.75
N ALA A 124 10.60 7.93 -5.76
CA ALA A 124 11.63 8.97 -5.75
C ALA A 124 11.41 9.97 -4.61
N ALA A 125 10.17 10.40 -4.39
CA ALA A 125 9.80 11.27 -3.28
C ALA A 125 10.10 10.63 -1.92
N LEU A 126 9.69 9.37 -1.72
CA LEU A 126 9.97 8.60 -0.51
C LEU A 126 11.47 8.50 -0.23
N ARG A 127 12.29 8.20 -1.25
CA ARG A 127 13.75 8.15 -1.11
C ARG A 127 14.32 9.49 -0.70
N LYS A 128 13.98 10.56 -1.42
CA LYS A 128 14.43 11.93 -1.13
C LYS A 128 14.09 12.33 0.30
N HIS A 129 12.85 12.11 0.71
CA HIS A 129 12.37 12.44 2.04
C HIS A 129 13.07 11.62 3.13
N SER A 130 13.21 10.30 2.93
CA SER A 130 13.91 9.42 3.88
C SER A 130 15.38 9.82 4.07
N HIS A 131 16.04 10.26 3.00
CA HIS A 131 17.42 10.73 3.07
C HIS A 131 17.53 12.04 3.86
N GLY A 132 16.64 13.01 3.61
CA GLY A 132 16.59 14.27 4.37
C GLY A 132 16.38 14.04 5.87
N ILE A 133 15.39 13.21 6.24
CA ILE A 133 15.15 12.86 7.65
C ILE A 133 16.38 12.20 8.27
N ASN A 134 17.09 11.33 7.55
CA ASN A 134 18.27 10.67 8.11
C ASN A 134 19.43 11.63 8.39
N LEU A 135 19.50 12.77 7.70
CA LEU A 135 20.49 13.82 7.94
C LEU A 135 20.07 14.75 9.09
N GLU A 136 18.77 15.01 9.21
CA GLU A 136 18.23 15.99 10.15
C GLU A 136 17.88 15.39 11.52
N SER A 137 17.74 14.06 11.62
CA SER A 137 17.20 13.38 12.81
C SER A 137 17.98 12.15 13.26
N GLU A 138 17.95 11.92 14.56
CA GLU A 138 18.56 10.76 15.19
C GLU A 138 17.53 9.65 15.41
N VAL A 139 18.00 8.41 15.49
CA VAL A 139 17.16 7.28 15.93
C VAL A 139 17.01 7.38 17.43
N ALA A 140 15.78 7.53 17.92
CA ALA A 140 15.46 7.49 19.34
C ALA A 140 14.63 6.26 19.66
N TYR A 141 14.89 5.69 20.83
CA TYR A 141 14.19 4.56 21.39
C TYR A 141 13.15 5.06 22.39
N ILE A 142 11.90 4.64 22.24
CA ILE A 142 10.84 4.96 23.19
C ILE A 142 10.70 3.78 24.16
N SER A 143 11.02 4.02 25.42
CA SER A 143 10.76 3.07 26.51
C SER A 143 9.38 3.34 27.10
N GLN A 144 8.53 2.31 27.18
CA GLN A 144 7.27 2.40 27.92
C GLN A 144 7.34 1.45 29.12
N SER A 145 7.01 1.95 30.31
CA SER A 145 6.94 1.12 31.51
C SER A 145 5.78 0.11 31.47
N THR A 146 4.76 0.35 30.63
CA THR A 146 3.51 -0.43 30.56
C THR A 146 3.43 -1.38 29.37
N THR A 147 4.28 -1.24 28.34
CA THR A 147 4.32 -2.18 27.21
C THR A 147 5.72 -2.76 27.07
N ASN A 148 5.81 -4.10 27.06
CA ASN A 148 7.09 -4.83 26.99
C ASN A 148 7.84 -4.68 25.67
N GLU A 149 7.26 -4.01 24.67
CA GLU A 149 7.91 -3.83 23.38
C GLU A 149 8.26 -2.37 23.18
N PRO A 150 9.52 -1.98 23.32
CA PRO A 150 9.95 -0.67 22.86
C PRO A 150 9.81 -0.54 21.34
N PHE A 151 9.78 0.69 20.83
CA PHE A 151 9.86 0.92 19.40
C PHE A 151 10.72 2.13 19.04
N TRP A 152 11.26 2.08 17.84
CA TRP A 152 12.23 3.03 17.33
C TRP A 152 11.55 4.10 16.49
N VAL A 153 11.89 5.35 16.76
CA VAL A 153 11.43 6.51 16.00
C VAL A 153 12.60 7.34 15.51
N ARG A 154 12.37 8.17 14.50
CA ARG A 154 13.32 9.22 14.11
C ARG A 154 12.86 10.51 14.79
N ALA A 155 13.69 11.09 15.65
CA ALA A 155 13.30 12.24 16.45
C ALA A 155 14.37 13.33 16.47
N VAL A 156 13.91 14.57 16.60
CA VAL A 156 14.74 15.75 16.85
C VAL A 156 14.16 16.50 18.03
N ARG A 157 15.02 16.84 18.98
CA ARG A 157 14.70 17.83 20.00
C ARG A 157 15.03 19.22 19.45
N LYS A 158 14.07 20.14 19.55
CA LYS A 158 14.26 21.55 19.24
C LYS A 158 14.70 22.32 20.48
N ASP A 159 15.31 23.49 20.27
CA ASP A 159 15.81 24.36 21.33
C ASP A 159 14.69 24.87 22.25
N ASP A 160 13.46 24.99 21.73
CA ASP A 160 12.26 25.36 22.49
C ASP A 160 11.71 24.22 23.39
N GLY A 161 12.40 23.07 23.42
CA GLY A 161 12.00 21.89 24.19
C GLY A 161 10.99 20.98 23.48
N THR A 162 10.49 21.36 22.30
CA THR A 162 9.58 20.53 21.50
C THR A 162 10.33 19.36 20.88
N PHE A 163 9.69 18.18 20.87
CA PHE A 163 10.18 17.02 20.15
C PHE A 163 9.42 16.85 18.84
N THR A 164 10.13 16.67 17.74
CA THR A 164 9.52 16.31 16.46
C THR A 164 9.91 14.89 16.09
N ILE A 165 8.90 14.02 15.98
CA ILE A 165 9.04 12.66 15.46
C ILE A 165 8.73 12.69 13.96
N PHE A 166 9.62 12.13 13.17
CA PHE A 166 9.46 11.99 11.73
C PHE A 166 9.12 10.54 11.38
N GLU A 167 7.96 10.34 10.79
CA GLU A 167 7.49 9.04 10.34
C GLU A 167 7.25 9.03 8.84
N TYR A 168 7.61 7.92 8.22
CA TYR A 168 7.33 7.66 6.82
C TYR A 168 7.18 6.15 6.61
N PRO A 169 6.40 5.72 5.61
CA PRO A 169 6.06 4.32 5.41
C PRO A 169 7.22 3.52 4.81
N ARG A 170 8.19 3.15 5.66
CA ARG A 170 9.36 2.31 5.30
C ARG A 170 8.95 0.99 4.63
N THR A 171 7.76 0.47 4.95
CA THR A 171 7.18 -0.73 4.33
C THR A 171 7.09 -0.64 2.80
N LEU A 172 6.93 0.56 2.24
CA LEU A 172 6.88 0.77 0.80
C LEU A 172 8.22 0.46 0.10
N PHE A 173 9.35 0.51 0.82
CA PHE A 173 10.64 0.06 0.27
C PHE A 173 10.71 -1.46 0.03
N ALA A 174 9.77 -2.24 0.58
CA ALA A 174 9.70 -3.67 0.33
C ALA A 174 8.97 -3.99 -0.99
N LEU A 175 8.22 -3.05 -1.58
CA LEU A 175 7.45 -3.28 -2.82
C LEU A 175 8.26 -3.86 -3.98
N PRO A 176 9.52 -3.45 -4.24
CA PRO A 176 10.33 -4.06 -5.29
C PRO A 176 10.55 -5.57 -5.13
N ARG A 177 10.51 -6.09 -3.89
CA ARG A 177 10.63 -7.53 -3.62
C ARG A 177 9.39 -8.31 -4.07
N TYR A 178 8.21 -7.73 -3.91
CA TYR A 178 6.92 -8.35 -4.25
C TYR A 178 6.49 -8.10 -5.69
N LEU A 179 6.89 -6.96 -6.27
CA LEU A 179 6.47 -6.49 -7.59
C LEU A 179 7.68 -6.29 -8.52
N GLN A 180 8.53 -7.32 -8.62
CA GLN A 180 9.80 -7.24 -9.34
C GLN A 180 9.65 -6.73 -10.78
N LYS A 181 8.62 -7.18 -11.52
CA LYS A 181 8.39 -6.79 -12.92
C LYS A 181 8.05 -5.30 -13.07
N GLU A 182 7.44 -4.69 -12.06
CA GLU A 182 7.04 -3.29 -12.05
C GLU A 182 8.15 -2.37 -11.56
N PHE A 183 9.03 -2.88 -10.70
CA PHE A 183 10.08 -2.11 -10.03
C PHE A 183 11.50 -2.40 -10.53
N SER A 184 11.67 -3.30 -11.50
CA SER A 184 12.97 -3.62 -12.11
C SER A 184 13.53 -2.51 -13.00
N ASP A 185 12.66 -1.72 -13.63
CA ASP A 185 13.03 -0.57 -14.46
C ASP A 185 12.71 0.74 -13.72
N PRO A 186 13.65 1.70 -13.63
CA PRO A 186 13.42 2.95 -12.90
C PRO A 186 12.22 3.78 -13.39
N LYS A 187 11.99 3.89 -14.71
CA LYS A 187 10.87 4.68 -15.27
C LYS A 187 9.53 4.00 -14.96
N LYS A 188 9.47 2.69 -15.13
CA LYS A 188 8.28 1.88 -14.81
C LYS A 188 7.99 1.84 -13.31
N SER A 189 9.03 1.77 -12.50
CA SER A 189 8.98 1.84 -11.03
C SER A 189 8.32 3.12 -10.58
N GLU A 190 8.76 4.26 -11.12
CA GLU A 190 8.23 5.57 -10.75
C GLU A 190 6.73 5.67 -11.09
N LYS A 191 6.33 5.32 -12.32
CA LYS A 191 4.92 5.30 -12.73
C LYS A 191 4.07 4.36 -11.88
N SER A 192 4.57 3.16 -11.59
CA SER A 192 3.86 2.15 -10.80
C SER A 192 3.72 2.56 -9.35
N SER A 193 4.76 3.16 -8.77
CA SER A 193 4.77 3.67 -7.40
C SER A 193 3.72 4.77 -7.20
N LYS A 194 3.62 5.74 -8.12
CA LYS A 194 2.59 6.79 -8.05
C LYS A 194 1.17 6.22 -7.95
N LYS A 195 0.88 5.17 -8.73
CA LYS A 195 -0.44 4.52 -8.70
C LYS A 195 -0.67 3.76 -7.39
N LEU A 196 0.31 2.97 -6.94
CA LEU A 196 0.22 2.21 -5.69
C LEU A 196 0.13 3.12 -4.47
N PHE A 197 0.93 4.18 -4.43
CA PHE A 197 1.00 5.11 -3.31
C PHE A 197 -0.28 5.91 -3.18
N LYS A 198 -1.00 6.17 -4.30
CA LYS A 198 -2.36 6.73 -4.23
C LYS A 198 -3.31 5.84 -3.45
N TYR A 199 -3.31 4.52 -3.69
CA TYR A 199 -4.15 3.58 -2.93
C TYR A 199 -3.72 3.49 -1.46
N PHE A 200 -2.39 3.44 -1.22
CA PHE A 200 -1.83 3.43 0.13
C PHE A 200 -2.25 4.68 0.92
N ASN A 201 -2.02 5.87 0.38
CA ASN A 201 -2.31 7.15 1.04
C ASN A 201 -3.81 7.32 1.28
N ALA A 202 -4.66 6.92 0.31
CA ALA A 202 -6.10 6.93 0.50
C ALA A 202 -6.55 6.01 1.66
N LYS A 203 -5.91 4.83 1.80
CA LYS A 203 -6.19 3.92 2.92
C LYS A 203 -5.72 4.49 4.25
N ILE A 204 -4.54 5.13 4.30
CA ILE A 204 -4.05 5.82 5.50
C ILE A 204 -5.02 6.92 5.91
N GLU A 205 -5.49 7.72 4.97
CA GLU A 205 -6.44 8.79 5.24
C GLU A 205 -7.77 8.26 5.81
N ASN A 206 -8.31 7.20 5.20
CA ASN A 206 -9.50 6.53 5.72
C ASN A 206 -9.26 5.98 7.14
N SER A 207 -8.08 5.39 7.40
CA SER A 207 -7.72 4.90 8.74
C SER A 207 -7.53 6.05 9.74
N ARG A 208 -6.98 7.19 9.33
CA ARG A 208 -6.85 8.41 10.13
C ARG A 208 -8.22 8.91 10.57
N ILE A 209 -9.16 9.03 9.63
CA ILE A 209 -10.54 9.47 9.90
C ILE A 209 -11.24 8.49 10.85
N ALA A 210 -11.12 7.18 10.59
CA ALA A 210 -11.76 6.15 11.41
C ALA A 210 -11.23 6.11 12.86
N ASN A 211 -9.97 6.50 13.08
CA ASN A 211 -9.32 6.49 14.39
C ASN A 211 -9.00 7.92 14.87
N ILE A 212 -9.80 8.91 14.48
CA ILE A 212 -9.57 10.31 14.86
C ILE A 212 -9.60 10.51 16.37
N GLN A 213 -10.37 9.69 17.07
CA GLN A 213 -10.44 9.67 18.53
C GLN A 213 -9.14 9.23 19.19
N ASP A 214 -8.27 8.50 18.48
CA ASP A 214 -6.99 7.96 18.97
C ASP A 214 -5.78 8.81 18.52
N LEU A 215 -6.01 9.82 17.68
CA LEU A 215 -4.98 10.65 17.06
C LEU A 215 -5.14 12.11 17.51
N PRO A 216 -4.28 12.60 18.41
CA PRO A 216 -4.33 14.00 18.83
C PRO A 216 -4.06 14.96 17.65
N GLU A 217 -5.11 15.62 17.15
CA GLU A 217 -5.05 16.43 15.92
C GLU A 217 -3.97 17.52 15.94
N LYS A 218 -3.73 18.14 17.11
CA LYS A 218 -2.73 19.22 17.25
C LYS A 218 -1.28 18.73 17.14
N GLN A 219 -1.07 17.42 17.28
CA GLN A 219 0.26 16.81 17.33
C GLN A 219 0.63 16.13 16.02
N PHE A 220 -0.35 15.55 15.31
CA PHE A 220 -0.12 14.84 14.06
C PHE A 220 -0.31 15.75 12.85
N VAL A 221 0.75 15.89 12.06
CA VAL A 221 0.74 16.58 10.76
C VAL A 221 1.02 15.56 9.68
N PHE A 222 0.12 15.43 8.71
CA PHE A 222 0.26 14.54 7.56
C PHE A 222 0.68 15.37 6.33
N ASP A 223 1.90 15.14 5.85
CA ASP A 223 2.51 15.90 4.77
C ASP A 223 2.63 15.04 3.51
N TYR A 224 2.05 15.48 2.39
CA TYR A 224 2.29 14.83 1.10
C TYR A 224 3.66 15.23 0.57
N VAL A 225 4.53 14.24 0.29
CA VAL A 225 5.92 14.46 -0.12
C VAL A 225 6.27 13.88 -1.48
#